data_AF-A0A7S2MEF5-F1
#
_entry.id   AF-A0A7S2MEF5-F1
#
_cell.length_a   1.000
_cell.length_b   1.000
_cell.length_c   1.000
_cell.angle_alpha   90.00
_cell.angle_beta   90.00
_cell.angle_gamma   90.00
#
_symmetry.space_group_name_H-M   'P 1'
#
loop_
_entity.id
_entity.type
_entity.pdbx_description
1 polymer ?
#
loop_
_entity_poly.entity_id
_entity_poly.type
_entity_poly.pdbx_seq_one_letter_code
_entity_poly.pdbx_strand_id
1 'polypeptide(L)'
;NDGSAFAFASFGNLLAGIAGDMHGAYRFGKLSLRLLDSSNSFGNKQSSFFLPGVNLLAYSFIFPWVEHYRASLEKLEQGYKVGVSFGDWIFSLGCARHQCFHALQCGEELVKVDKRLREYNKALSGTRQHVVWSAVIAPFWQAILNLMGHSDSPEQLTGAIMDQERFEKECLRAKRMRQLAIYYHLRSWLAYIFGNYELASRMVEERERLEVTQGPTFWAANCSFFDGMISFAISHNIK
;
A
#
# COMPACT_ATOMS: atom_id res chain seq x y z
N ASN A 1 -15.11 20.31 14.01
CA ASN A 1 -15.62 20.40 12.63
C ASN A 1 -14.83 19.39 11.77
N ASP A 2 -15.23 19.12 10.54
CA ASP A 2 -14.63 18.03 9.73
C ASP A 2 -13.18 18.26 9.33
N GLY A 3 -12.79 19.53 9.13
CA GLY A 3 -11.38 19.88 8.93
C GLY A 3 -10.51 19.52 10.13
N SER A 4 -11.03 19.65 11.36
CA SER A 4 -10.35 19.18 12.56
C SER A 4 -10.13 17.67 12.56
N ALA A 5 -11.09 16.87 12.05
CA ALA A 5 -10.93 15.41 11.98
C ALA A 5 -9.71 15.04 11.12
N PHE A 6 -9.59 15.63 9.93
CA PHE A 6 -8.44 15.41 9.07
C PHE A 6 -7.13 15.92 9.68
N ALA A 7 -7.16 17.09 10.35
CA ALA A 7 -5.99 17.63 11.03
C ALA A 7 -5.49 16.70 12.15
N PHE A 8 -6.39 16.16 12.98
CA PHE A 8 -6.01 15.20 14.03
C PHE A 8 -5.52 13.87 13.46
N ALA A 9 -6.10 13.38 12.35
CA ALA A 9 -5.59 12.19 11.67
C ALA A 9 -4.16 12.42 11.13
N SER A 10 -3.92 13.60 10.55
CA SER A 10 -2.61 14.00 10.05
C SER A 10 -1.58 14.13 11.17
N PHE A 11 -1.99 14.71 12.31
CA PHE A 11 -1.16 14.79 13.50
C PHE A 11 -0.84 13.41 14.08
N GLY A 12 -1.82 12.50 14.12
CA GLY A 12 -1.60 11.10 14.51
C GLY A 12 -0.57 10.41 13.59
N ASN A 13 -0.66 10.61 12.28
CA ASN A 13 0.32 10.08 11.34
C ASN A 13 1.73 10.66 11.56
N LEU A 14 1.84 11.94 11.91
CA LEU A 14 3.11 12.57 12.27
C LEU A 14 3.72 11.93 13.53
N LEU A 15 2.90 11.69 14.55
CA LEU A 15 3.33 11.02 15.77
C LEU A 15 3.84 9.60 15.50
N ALA A 16 3.13 8.82 14.67
CA ALA A 16 3.55 7.48 14.29
C ALA A 16 4.86 7.49 13.48
N GLY A 17 4.95 8.36 12.47
CA GLY A 17 6.04 8.34 11.49
C GLY A 17 7.31 9.07 11.89
N ILE A 18 7.21 10.12 12.71
CA ILE A 18 8.37 10.95 13.10
C ILE A 18 8.70 10.77 14.58
N ALA A 19 7.69 10.85 15.46
CA ALA A 19 7.93 10.80 16.90
C ALA A 19 8.04 9.36 17.43
N GLY A 20 7.63 8.35 16.66
CA GLY A 20 7.56 6.96 17.10
C GLY A 20 6.51 6.69 18.21
N ASP A 21 5.64 7.67 18.49
CA ASP A 21 4.60 7.55 19.53
C ASP A 21 3.34 6.90 18.97
N MET A 22 3.36 5.56 18.90
CA MET A 22 2.24 4.76 18.38
C MET A 22 0.97 4.88 19.23
N HIS A 23 1.11 5.02 20.55
CA HIS A 23 -0.04 5.18 21.45
C HIS A 23 -0.69 6.56 21.32
N GLY A 24 0.12 7.62 21.21
CA GLY A 24 -0.33 8.96 20.87
C GLY A 24 -1.02 8.97 19.51
N ALA A 25 -0.38 8.43 18.49
CA ALA A 25 -0.95 8.30 17.15
C ALA A 25 -2.32 7.61 17.18
N TYR A 26 -2.43 6.47 17.86
CA TYR A 26 -3.67 5.72 18.02
C TYR A 26 -4.79 6.56 18.66
N ARG A 27 -4.49 7.29 19.75
CA ARG A 27 -5.46 8.19 20.40
C ARG A 27 -5.97 9.28 19.45
N PHE A 28 -5.08 9.89 18.66
CA PHE A 28 -5.46 10.93 17.69
C PHE A 28 -6.21 10.37 16.48
N GLY A 29 -5.89 9.15 16.03
CA GLY A 29 -6.66 8.45 15.01
C GLY A 29 -8.08 8.08 15.50
N LYS A 30 -8.25 7.67 16.76
CA LYS A 30 -9.60 7.46 17.33
C LYS A 30 -10.35 8.77 17.51
N LEU A 31 -9.66 9.85 17.85
CA LEU A 31 -10.26 11.19 17.96
C LEU A 31 -10.76 11.68 16.59
N SER A 32 -9.97 11.54 15.53
CA SER A 32 -10.38 11.97 14.19
C SER A 32 -11.64 11.25 13.71
N LEU A 33 -11.74 9.93 13.92
CA LEU A 33 -12.94 9.17 13.57
C LEU A 33 -14.17 9.62 14.36
N ARG A 34 -14.04 9.83 15.68
CA ARG A 34 -15.16 10.34 16.50
C ARG A 34 -15.65 11.71 16.03
N LEU A 35 -14.73 12.59 15.64
CA LEU A 35 -15.09 13.90 15.11
C LEU A 35 -15.84 13.78 13.77
N LEU A 36 -15.37 12.88 12.90
CA LEU A 36 -16.02 12.59 11.62
C LEU A 36 -17.44 12.02 11.80
N ASP A 37 -17.62 11.07 12.72
CA ASP A 37 -18.93 10.47 13.03
C ASP A 37 -19.89 11.49 13.63
N SER A 38 -19.40 12.32 14.56
CA SER A 38 -20.21 13.37 15.19
C SER A 38 -20.78 14.34 14.15
N SER A 39 -19.98 14.77 13.17
CA SER A 39 -20.45 15.68 12.12
C SER A 39 -21.43 15.04 11.13
N ASN A 40 -21.26 13.75 10.82
CA ASN A 40 -22.20 12.99 9.99
C ASN A 40 -23.60 12.93 10.64
N SER A 41 -23.66 12.80 11.98
CA SER A 41 -24.92 12.73 12.73
C SER A 41 -25.77 14.00 12.65
N PHE A 42 -25.17 15.14 12.31
CA PHE A 42 -25.86 16.42 12.14
C PHE A 42 -26.34 16.68 10.69
N GLY A 43 -26.37 15.66 9.82
CA GLY A 43 -26.90 15.76 8.45
C GLY A 43 -26.03 16.58 7.49
N ASN A 44 -24.79 16.87 7.88
CA ASN A 44 -23.92 17.76 7.14
C ASN A 44 -23.20 16.99 6.02
N LYS A 45 -23.65 17.08 4.76
CA LYS A 45 -23.02 16.39 3.62
C LYS A 45 -21.52 16.68 3.46
N GLN A 46 -21.03 17.82 3.99
CA GLN A 46 -19.61 18.16 4.07
C GLN A 46 -18.76 17.15 4.87
N SER A 47 -19.36 16.45 5.84
CA SER A 47 -18.66 15.47 6.70
C SER A 47 -18.13 14.26 5.95
N SER A 48 -18.69 13.97 4.77
CA SER A 48 -18.18 12.91 3.90
C SER A 48 -16.94 13.33 3.09
N PHE A 49 -16.64 14.63 2.94
CA PHE A 49 -15.50 15.09 2.12
C PHE A 49 -14.14 14.68 2.72
N PHE A 50 -13.97 14.79 4.04
CA PHE A 50 -12.71 14.43 4.71
C PHE A 50 -12.59 12.95 5.05
N LEU A 51 -13.66 12.17 4.89
CA LEU A 51 -13.70 10.75 5.21
C LEU A 51 -12.61 9.93 4.48
N PRO A 52 -12.36 10.10 3.18
CA PRO A 52 -11.30 9.37 2.48
C PRO A 52 -9.93 9.61 3.10
N GLY A 53 -9.60 10.87 3.42
CA GLY A 53 -8.34 11.24 4.04
C GLY A 53 -8.19 10.72 5.46
N VAL A 54 -9.24 10.85 6.28
CA VAL A 54 -9.25 10.30 7.64
C VAL A 54 -9.12 8.78 7.63
N ASN A 55 -9.86 8.08 6.76
CA ASN A 55 -9.78 6.63 6.67
C ASN A 55 -8.41 6.17 6.18
N LEU A 56 -7.85 6.82 5.15
CA LEU A 56 -6.51 6.49 4.67
C LEU A 56 -5.47 6.63 5.79
N LEU A 57 -5.46 7.77 6.49
CA LEU A 57 -4.48 8.04 7.55
C LEU A 57 -4.66 7.08 8.74
N ALA A 58 -5.87 6.95 9.25
CA ALA A 58 -6.14 6.11 10.41
C ALA A 58 -5.86 4.63 10.13
N TYR A 59 -6.40 4.09 9.04
CA TYR A 59 -6.39 2.65 8.80
C TYR A 59 -5.16 2.14 8.04
N SER A 60 -4.35 3.02 7.44
CA SER A 60 -3.12 2.60 6.73
C SER A 60 -1.82 2.99 7.43
N PHE A 61 -1.83 3.98 8.32
CA PHE A 61 -0.61 4.51 8.93
C PHE A 61 -0.62 4.52 10.46
N ILE A 62 -1.79 4.42 11.10
CA ILE A 62 -1.92 4.55 12.56
C ILE A 62 -2.37 3.23 13.20
N PHE A 63 -3.55 2.74 12.84
CA PHE A 63 -4.16 1.57 13.47
C PHE A 63 -3.44 0.25 13.18
N PRO A 64 -2.81 0.03 12.01
CA PRO A 64 -1.95 -1.14 11.77
C PRO A 64 -0.98 -1.56 12.89
N TRP A 65 -0.55 -0.61 13.72
CA TRP A 65 0.40 -0.85 14.81
C TRP A 65 -0.27 -1.40 16.08
N VAL A 66 -1.59 -1.36 16.17
CA VAL A 66 -2.36 -1.70 17.39
C VAL A 66 -3.52 -2.65 17.08
N GLU A 67 -4.09 -2.58 15.88
CA GLU A 67 -5.24 -3.35 15.43
C GLU A 67 -4.89 -4.22 14.21
N HIS A 68 -5.60 -5.33 14.06
CA HIS A 68 -5.41 -6.22 12.91
C HIS A 68 -5.89 -5.57 11.60
N TYR A 69 -5.11 -5.71 10.53
CA TYR A 69 -5.39 -5.14 9.20
C TYR A 69 -6.78 -5.42 8.65
N ARG A 70 -7.37 -6.57 8.98
CA ARG A 70 -8.74 -6.92 8.56
C ARG A 70 -9.77 -5.84 8.94
N ALA A 71 -9.56 -5.10 10.03
CA ALA A 71 -10.41 -3.98 10.45
C ALA A 71 -10.35 -2.78 9.48
N SER A 72 -9.29 -2.67 8.67
CA SER A 72 -9.11 -1.58 7.69
C SER A 72 -9.87 -1.79 6.39
N LEU A 73 -10.17 -3.04 5.99
CA LEU A 73 -10.55 -3.36 4.61
C LEU A 73 -11.82 -2.62 4.19
N GLU A 74 -12.88 -2.74 4.98
CA GLU A 74 -14.17 -2.08 4.71
C GLU A 74 -14.05 -0.56 4.77
N LYS A 75 -13.24 -0.03 5.70
CA LYS A 75 -13.07 1.41 5.90
C LYS A 75 -12.28 2.06 4.76
N LEU A 76 -11.28 1.37 4.24
CA LEU A 76 -10.55 1.80 3.05
C LEU A 76 -11.45 1.71 1.81
N GLU A 77 -12.30 0.69 1.69
CA GLU A 77 -13.28 0.62 0.59
C GLU A 77 -14.27 1.80 0.63
N GLN A 78 -14.77 2.11 1.82
CA GLN A 78 -15.64 3.26 2.06
C GLN A 78 -14.93 4.56 1.67
N GLY A 79 -13.66 4.72 2.08
CA GLY A 79 -12.84 5.87 1.73
C GLY A 79 -12.67 6.03 0.21
N TYR A 80 -12.44 4.95 -0.52
CA TYR A 80 -12.40 4.97 -1.98
C TYR A 80 -13.74 5.41 -2.58
N LYS A 81 -14.86 4.75 -2.21
CA LYS A 81 -16.18 5.04 -2.80
C LYS A 81 -16.60 6.49 -2.56
N VAL A 82 -16.43 6.98 -1.34
CA VAL A 82 -16.78 8.35 -0.97
C VAL A 82 -15.88 9.33 -1.71
N GLY A 83 -14.56 9.14 -1.73
CA GLY A 83 -13.68 10.10 -2.36
C GLY A 83 -13.86 10.17 -3.88
N VAL A 84 -14.19 9.05 -4.56
CA VAL A 84 -14.58 9.07 -5.98
C VAL A 84 -15.81 9.94 -6.19
N SER A 85 -16.82 9.85 -5.32
CA SER A 85 -18.04 10.67 -5.43
C SER A 85 -17.79 12.18 -5.27
N PHE A 86 -16.72 12.56 -4.56
CA PHE A 86 -16.29 13.95 -4.37
C PHE A 86 -15.17 14.39 -5.33
N GLY A 87 -14.69 13.50 -6.21
CA GLY A 87 -13.56 13.78 -7.10
C GLY A 87 -12.20 13.87 -6.41
N ASP A 88 -12.08 13.38 -5.18
CA ASP A 88 -10.83 13.30 -4.42
C ASP A 88 -10.02 12.07 -4.83
N TRP A 89 -9.27 12.20 -5.91
CA TRP A 89 -8.48 11.08 -6.44
C TRP A 89 -7.27 10.72 -5.60
N ILE A 90 -6.69 11.68 -4.86
CA ILE A 90 -5.46 11.45 -4.09
C ILE A 90 -5.75 10.47 -2.96
N PHE A 91 -6.76 10.76 -2.14
CA PHE A 91 -7.08 9.91 -1.01
C PHE A 91 -7.85 8.66 -1.44
N SER A 92 -8.70 8.73 -2.47
CA SER A 92 -9.41 7.55 -2.98
C SER A 92 -8.47 6.48 -3.51
N LEU A 93 -7.54 6.84 -4.39
CA LEU A 93 -6.58 5.89 -4.95
C LEU A 93 -5.62 5.37 -3.88
N GLY A 94 -5.29 6.21 -2.88
CA GLY A 94 -4.58 5.77 -1.68
C GLY A 94 -5.35 4.66 -0.95
N CYS A 95 -6.63 4.90 -0.64
CA CYS A 95 -7.51 3.94 0.01
C CYS A 95 -7.61 2.62 -0.77
N ALA A 96 -7.92 2.66 -2.07
CA ALA A 96 -8.01 1.48 -2.93
C ALA A 96 -6.71 0.67 -2.93
N ARG A 97 -5.57 1.36 -3.07
CA ARG A 97 -4.25 0.74 -3.04
C ARG A 97 -4.01 0.02 -1.72
N HIS A 98 -4.17 0.71 -0.59
CA HIS A 98 -3.93 0.12 0.73
C HIS A 98 -4.91 -1.01 1.04
N GLN A 99 -6.16 -0.93 0.58
CA GLN A 99 -7.12 -2.02 0.72
C GLN A 99 -6.61 -3.29 0.02
N CYS A 100 -6.12 -3.19 -1.21
CA CYS A 100 -5.58 -4.33 -1.94
C CYS A 100 -4.33 -4.92 -1.26
N PHE A 101 -3.41 -4.08 -0.78
CA PHE A 101 -2.24 -4.55 -0.03
C PHE A 101 -2.65 -5.24 1.27
N HIS A 102 -3.54 -4.64 2.06
CA HIS A 102 -3.97 -5.21 3.33
C HIS A 102 -4.75 -6.52 3.14
N ALA A 103 -5.55 -6.61 2.08
CA ALA A 103 -6.27 -7.83 1.71
C ALA A 103 -5.32 -9.01 1.50
N LEU A 104 -4.27 -8.82 0.68
CA LEU A 104 -3.23 -9.81 0.48
C LEU A 104 -2.58 -10.23 1.80
N GLN A 105 -2.21 -9.26 2.64
CA GLN A 105 -1.51 -9.51 3.90
C GLN A 105 -2.40 -10.16 4.97
N CYS A 106 -3.72 -10.02 4.85
CA CYS A 106 -4.69 -10.74 5.67
C CYS A 106 -4.93 -12.19 5.20
N GLY A 107 -4.22 -12.64 4.15
CA GLY A 107 -4.42 -13.95 3.54
C GLY A 107 -5.70 -14.06 2.73
N GLU A 108 -6.24 -12.95 2.19
CA GLU A 108 -7.36 -13.03 1.25
C GLU A 108 -6.92 -13.77 -0.03
N GLU A 109 -7.79 -14.62 -0.56
CA GLU A 109 -7.51 -15.39 -1.77
C GLU A 109 -7.10 -14.48 -2.93
N LEU A 110 -6.01 -14.83 -3.63
CA LEU A 110 -5.44 -13.99 -4.69
C LEU A 110 -6.44 -13.64 -5.80
N VAL A 111 -7.37 -14.55 -6.12
CA VAL A 111 -8.45 -14.33 -7.10
C VAL A 111 -9.36 -13.16 -6.68
N LYS A 112 -9.64 -13.00 -5.38
CA LYS A 112 -10.45 -11.87 -4.88
C LYS A 112 -9.69 -10.56 -4.95
N VAL A 113 -8.39 -10.59 -4.65
CA VAL A 113 -7.51 -9.41 -4.77
C VAL A 113 -7.38 -8.98 -6.24
N ASP A 114 -7.15 -9.92 -7.16
CA ASP A 114 -7.11 -9.66 -8.61
C ASP A 114 -8.43 -9.08 -9.12
N LYS A 115 -9.56 -9.66 -8.72
CA LYS A 115 -10.88 -9.14 -9.06
C LYS A 115 -11.05 -7.67 -8.63
N ARG A 116 -10.67 -7.33 -7.39
CA ARG A 116 -10.73 -5.97 -6.86
C ARG A 116 -9.84 -5.00 -7.65
N LEU A 117 -8.61 -5.43 -7.99
CA LEU A 117 -7.69 -4.66 -8.84
C LEU A 117 -8.27 -4.38 -10.23
N ARG A 118 -8.91 -5.39 -10.86
CA ARG A 118 -9.61 -5.23 -12.15
C ARG A 118 -10.75 -4.24 -12.06
N GLU A 119 -11.54 -4.29 -10.99
CA GLU A 119 -12.67 -3.39 -10.78
C GLU A 119 -12.20 -1.94 -10.65
N TYR A 120 -11.18 -1.67 -9.84
CA TYR A 120 -10.59 -0.32 -9.74
C TYR A 120 -9.98 0.14 -11.06
N ASN A 121 -9.25 -0.74 -11.75
CA ASN A 121 -8.65 -0.39 -13.03
C ASN A 121 -9.70 -0.04 -14.08
N LYS A 122 -10.78 -0.84 -14.15
CA LYS A 122 -11.91 -0.60 -15.05
C LYS A 122 -12.62 0.71 -14.72
N ALA A 123 -12.83 1.01 -13.44
CA ALA A 123 -13.46 2.25 -13.00
C ALA A 123 -12.66 3.51 -13.40
N LEU A 124 -11.34 3.38 -13.54
CA LEU A 124 -10.47 4.48 -13.94
C LEU A 124 -10.24 4.54 -15.45
N SER A 125 -10.68 3.55 -16.22
CA SER A 125 -10.46 3.50 -17.67
C SER A 125 -11.01 4.76 -18.36
N GLY A 126 -10.23 5.34 -19.27
CA GLY A 126 -10.59 6.58 -19.96
C GLY A 126 -10.36 7.87 -19.15
N THR A 127 -9.92 7.77 -17.89
CA THR A 127 -9.58 8.94 -17.05
C THR A 127 -8.08 9.22 -17.03
N ARG A 128 -7.68 10.47 -16.73
CA ARG A 128 -6.25 10.81 -16.54
C ARG A 128 -5.65 10.09 -15.32
N GLN A 129 -6.49 9.73 -14.36
CA GLN A 129 -6.15 9.05 -13.12
C GLN A 129 -5.75 7.59 -13.37
N HIS A 130 -6.15 7.00 -14.49
CA HIS A 130 -5.68 5.67 -14.90
C HIS A 130 -4.16 5.60 -14.99
N VAL A 131 -3.52 6.65 -15.52
CA VAL A 131 -2.05 6.71 -15.65
C VAL A 131 -1.39 6.75 -14.26
N VAL A 132 -1.94 7.55 -13.35
CA VAL A 132 -1.44 7.68 -11.97
C VAL A 132 -1.59 6.37 -11.21
N TRP A 133 -2.76 5.73 -11.32
CA TRP A 133 -3.04 4.44 -10.73
C TRP A 133 -2.10 3.35 -11.25
N SER A 134 -2.02 3.21 -12.58
CA SER A 134 -1.18 2.21 -13.26
C SER A 134 0.28 2.35 -12.85
N ALA A 135 0.80 3.58 -12.79
CA ALA A 135 2.21 3.83 -12.41
C ALA A 135 2.57 3.39 -10.98
N VAL A 136 1.58 3.17 -10.11
CA VAL A 136 1.81 2.80 -8.71
C VAL A 136 1.39 1.36 -8.42
N ILE A 137 0.28 0.89 -9.00
CA ILE A 137 -0.27 -0.43 -8.69
C ILE A 137 0.32 -1.55 -9.55
N ALA A 138 0.88 -1.24 -10.72
CA ALA A 138 1.28 -2.25 -11.70
C ALA A 138 2.24 -3.32 -11.13
N PRO A 139 3.32 -2.96 -10.39
CA PRO A 139 4.21 -3.95 -9.77
C PRO A 139 3.47 -4.91 -8.84
N PHE A 140 2.57 -4.37 -8.02
CA PHE A 140 1.79 -5.17 -7.09
C PHE A 140 0.84 -6.11 -7.82
N TRP A 141 0.12 -5.60 -8.81
CA TRP A 141 -0.84 -6.41 -9.56
C TRP A 141 -0.13 -7.51 -10.36
N GLN A 142 0.99 -7.22 -11.01
CA GLN A 142 1.79 -8.24 -11.68
C GLN A 142 2.31 -9.28 -10.68
N ALA A 143 2.74 -8.89 -9.48
CA ALA A 143 3.13 -9.84 -8.44
C ALA A 143 1.98 -10.79 -8.04
N ILE A 144 0.74 -10.29 -7.91
CA ILE A 144 -0.44 -11.14 -7.67
C ILE A 144 -0.61 -12.15 -8.80
N LEU A 145 -0.52 -11.72 -10.06
CA LEU A 145 -0.64 -12.62 -11.21
C LEU A 145 0.47 -13.68 -11.25
N ASN A 146 1.70 -13.30 -10.91
CA ASN A 146 2.82 -14.24 -10.82
C ASN A 146 2.57 -15.32 -9.75
N LEU A 147 2.10 -14.92 -8.56
CA LEU A 147 1.74 -15.85 -7.48
C LEU A 147 0.57 -16.77 -7.85
N MET A 148 -0.30 -16.33 -8.76
CA MET A 148 -1.38 -17.14 -9.32
C MET A 148 -0.90 -18.09 -10.45
N GLY A 149 0.38 -18.06 -10.81
CA GLY A 149 0.93 -18.87 -11.90
C GLY A 149 0.63 -18.33 -13.29
N HIS A 150 0.30 -17.04 -13.42
CA HIS A 150 0.01 -16.38 -14.71
C HIS A 150 1.25 -15.67 -15.30
N SER A 151 2.45 -16.22 -15.08
CA SER A 151 3.71 -15.73 -15.63
C SER A 151 4.67 -16.89 -15.91
N ASP A 152 5.42 -16.78 -17.00
CA ASP A 152 6.45 -17.75 -17.39
C ASP A 152 7.68 -17.68 -16.45
N SER A 153 7.93 -16.52 -15.84
CA SER A 153 9.03 -16.28 -14.91
C SER A 153 8.48 -15.59 -13.65
N PRO A 154 8.07 -16.36 -12.63
CA PRO A 154 7.28 -15.84 -11.53
C PRO A 154 8.03 -14.86 -10.61
N GLU A 155 9.36 -14.83 -10.65
CA GLU A 155 10.23 -13.87 -9.97
C GLU A 155 10.43 -12.55 -10.74
N GLN A 156 10.00 -12.48 -11.99
CA GLN A 156 10.07 -11.28 -12.83
C GLN A 156 8.72 -10.57 -12.86
N LEU A 157 8.72 -9.26 -12.62
CA LEU A 157 7.50 -8.44 -12.72
C LEU A 157 7.21 -8.07 -14.18
N THR A 158 7.18 -9.07 -15.05
CA THR A 158 6.87 -8.93 -16.47
C THR A 158 5.70 -9.85 -16.83
N GLY A 159 4.72 -9.31 -17.55
CA GLY A 159 3.54 -10.07 -17.97
C GLY A 159 2.43 -9.16 -18.49
N ALA A 160 1.18 -9.56 -18.26
CA ALA A 160 0.01 -8.87 -18.81
C ALA A 160 -0.17 -7.42 -18.32
N ILE A 161 0.39 -7.06 -17.17
CA ILE A 161 0.18 -5.74 -16.54
C ILE A 161 1.35 -4.78 -16.78
N MET A 162 2.58 -5.29 -16.80
CA MET A 162 3.76 -4.45 -16.95
C MET A 162 4.96 -5.21 -17.49
N ASP A 163 5.99 -4.45 -17.85
CA ASP A 163 7.33 -4.90 -18.17
C ASP A 163 8.30 -4.32 -17.13
N GLN A 164 9.07 -5.18 -16.47
CA GLN A 164 9.92 -4.78 -15.34
C GLN A 164 11.07 -3.85 -15.75
N GLU A 165 11.72 -4.12 -16.88
CA GLU A 165 12.89 -3.35 -17.34
C GLU A 165 12.48 -1.93 -17.72
N ARG A 166 11.36 -1.81 -18.44
CA ARG A 166 10.75 -0.52 -18.76
C ARG A 166 10.35 0.23 -17.50
N PHE A 167 9.68 -0.43 -16.56
CA PHE A 167 9.24 0.20 -15.31
C PHE A 167 10.41 0.73 -14.50
N GLU A 168 11.46 -0.07 -14.35
CA GLU A 168 12.68 0.29 -13.63
C GLU A 168 13.38 1.50 -14.27
N LYS A 169 13.59 1.45 -15.60
CA LYS A 169 14.19 2.55 -16.36
C LYS A 169 13.39 3.84 -16.26
N GLU A 170 12.06 3.76 -16.37
CA GLU A 170 11.17 4.92 -16.23
C GLU A 170 11.23 5.49 -14.80
N CYS A 171 11.25 4.64 -13.77
CA CYS A 171 11.35 5.09 -12.38
C CYS A 171 12.69 5.78 -12.09
N LEU A 172 13.80 5.22 -12.57
CA LEU A 172 15.14 5.82 -12.43
C LEU A 172 15.19 7.19 -13.12
N ARG A 173 14.73 7.27 -14.39
CA ARG A 173 14.69 8.53 -15.15
C ARG A 173 13.84 9.60 -14.47
N ALA A 174 12.70 9.20 -13.92
CA ALA A 174 11.75 10.11 -13.26
C ALA A 174 12.04 10.32 -11.76
N LYS A 175 13.14 9.76 -11.22
CA LYS A 175 13.51 9.80 -9.80
C LYS A 175 12.38 9.34 -8.86
N ARG A 176 11.64 8.32 -9.28
CA ARG A 176 10.51 7.73 -8.53
C ARG A 176 11.01 6.68 -7.53
N MET A 177 11.87 7.10 -6.60
CA MET A 177 12.60 6.18 -5.72
C MET A 177 11.68 5.32 -4.83
N ARG A 178 10.54 5.88 -4.38
CA ARG A 178 9.57 5.12 -3.58
C ARG A 178 8.91 3.99 -4.39
N GLN A 179 8.55 4.25 -5.65
CA GLN A 179 7.98 3.24 -6.54
C GLN A 179 9.02 2.16 -6.84
N LEU A 180 10.27 2.56 -7.04
CA LEU A 180 11.38 1.64 -7.26
C LEU A 180 11.67 0.76 -6.03
N ALA A 181 11.58 1.32 -4.82
CA ALA A 181 11.72 0.56 -3.58
C ALA A 181 10.62 -0.50 -3.41
N ILE A 182 9.36 -0.17 -3.74
CA ILE A 182 8.25 -1.14 -3.74
C ILE A 182 8.49 -2.23 -4.78
N TYR A 183 8.95 -1.86 -5.97
CA TYR A 183 9.29 -2.79 -7.04
C TYR A 183 10.37 -3.80 -6.60
N TYR A 184 11.49 -3.34 -6.06
CA TYR A 184 12.55 -4.24 -5.59
C TYR A 184 12.10 -5.12 -4.44
N HIS A 185 11.29 -4.60 -3.51
CA HIS A 185 10.74 -5.42 -2.44
C HIS A 185 9.81 -6.53 -2.97
N LEU A 186 8.95 -6.24 -3.94
CA LEU A 186 8.10 -7.26 -4.55
C LEU A 186 8.92 -8.30 -5.29
N ARG A 187 10.01 -7.90 -5.96
CA ARG A 187 10.94 -8.84 -6.59
C ARG A 187 11.68 -9.70 -5.57
N SER A 188 12.14 -9.12 -4.46
CA SER A 188 12.79 -9.90 -3.40
C SER A 188 11.82 -10.90 -2.78
N TRP A 189 10.58 -10.47 -2.58
CA TRP A 189 9.51 -11.31 -2.05
C TRP A 189 9.17 -12.49 -2.97
N LEU A 190 8.96 -12.24 -4.26
CA LEU A 190 8.71 -13.30 -5.24
C LEU A 190 9.90 -14.25 -5.36
N ALA A 191 11.12 -13.71 -5.52
CA ALA A 191 12.33 -14.52 -5.61
C ALA A 191 12.49 -15.43 -4.39
N TYR A 192 12.21 -14.93 -3.18
CA TYR A 192 12.21 -15.73 -1.96
C TYR A 192 11.17 -16.86 -2.00
N ILE A 193 9.91 -16.55 -2.35
CA ILE A 193 8.83 -17.55 -2.44
C ILE A 193 9.16 -18.67 -3.44
N PHE A 194 9.76 -18.32 -4.57
CA PHE A 194 10.13 -19.27 -5.62
C PHE A 194 11.54 -19.86 -5.45
N GLY A 195 12.20 -19.63 -4.30
CA GLY A 195 13.44 -20.29 -3.91
C GLY A 195 14.72 -19.75 -4.54
N ASN A 196 14.68 -18.61 -5.23
CA ASN A 196 15.85 -17.92 -5.77
C ASN A 196 16.39 -16.90 -4.76
N TYR A 197 17.04 -17.40 -3.71
CA TYR A 197 17.47 -16.59 -2.57
C TYR A 197 18.59 -15.60 -2.91
N GLU A 198 19.45 -15.94 -3.87
CA GLU A 198 20.51 -15.05 -4.36
C GLU A 198 19.91 -13.83 -5.07
N LEU A 199 18.89 -14.04 -5.92
CA LEU A 199 18.15 -12.93 -6.50
C LEU A 199 17.42 -12.13 -5.42
N ALA A 200 16.80 -12.80 -4.46
CA ALA A 200 16.12 -12.13 -3.35
C ALA A 200 17.05 -11.19 -2.59
N SER A 201 18.26 -11.65 -2.25
CA SER A 201 19.33 -10.84 -1.61
C SER A 201 19.66 -9.60 -2.43
N ARG A 202 19.95 -9.78 -3.72
CA ARG A 202 20.34 -8.67 -4.59
C ARG A 202 19.25 -7.61 -4.66
N MET A 203 17.98 -8.02 -4.71
CA MET A 203 16.86 -7.08 -4.73
C MET A 203 16.70 -6.32 -3.41
N VAL A 204 17.01 -6.96 -2.27
CA VAL A 204 17.09 -6.26 -0.97
C VAL A 204 18.21 -5.20 -1.00
N GLU A 205 19.40 -5.56 -1.48
CA GLU A 205 20.53 -4.63 -1.60
C GLU A 205 20.21 -3.45 -2.52
N GLU A 206 19.60 -3.69 -3.69
CA GLU A 206 19.19 -2.61 -4.61
C GLU A 206 18.15 -1.68 -3.98
N ARG A 207 17.22 -2.23 -3.18
CA ARG A 207 16.24 -1.44 -2.43
C ARG A 207 16.91 -0.55 -1.37
N GLU A 208 17.88 -1.08 -0.63
CA GLU A 208 18.60 -0.35 0.43
C GLU A 208 19.42 0.82 -0.12
N ARG A 209 20.04 0.66 -1.30
CA ARG A 209 20.79 1.72 -1.99
C ARG A 209 19.94 2.94 -2.36
N LEU A 210 18.62 2.82 -2.37
CA LEU A 210 17.74 3.95 -2.69
C LEU A 210 17.58 4.94 -1.52
N GLU A 211 18.00 4.59 -0.30
CA GLU A 211 17.94 5.44 0.90
C GLU A 211 16.54 6.06 1.15
N VAL A 212 15.48 5.37 0.73
CA VAL A 212 14.11 5.87 0.88
C VAL A 212 13.63 5.67 2.31
N THR A 213 13.33 6.77 3.00
CA THR A 213 12.65 6.70 4.30
C THR A 213 11.28 6.07 4.15
N GLN A 214 11.04 5.03 4.93
CA GLN A 214 9.78 4.31 4.94
C GLN A 214 8.82 4.96 5.92
N GLY A 215 7.60 5.24 5.46
CA GLY A 215 6.55 5.73 6.34
C GLY A 215 6.12 4.64 7.34
N PRO A 216 5.34 5.01 8.38
CA PRO A 216 4.86 4.09 9.42
C PRO A 216 3.75 3.18 8.87
N THR A 217 4.09 2.38 7.87
CA THR A 217 3.19 1.47 7.16
C THR A 217 3.63 0.05 7.40
N PHE A 218 2.68 -0.87 7.28
CA PHE A 218 3.00 -2.30 7.31
C PHE A 218 4.03 -2.71 6.27
N TRP A 219 4.11 -2.01 5.14
CA TRP A 219 5.13 -2.28 4.13
C TRP A 219 6.54 -2.27 4.73
N ALA A 220 6.82 -1.41 5.72
CA ALA A 220 8.11 -1.38 6.41
C ALA A 220 8.33 -2.66 7.25
N ALA A 221 7.32 -3.10 8.00
CA ALA A 221 7.38 -4.34 8.76
C ALA A 221 7.51 -5.57 7.84
N ASN A 222 6.84 -5.56 6.68
CA ASN A 222 6.91 -6.62 5.69
C ASN A 222 8.30 -6.73 5.07
N CYS A 223 8.92 -5.60 4.73
CA CYS A 223 10.33 -5.54 4.33
C CYS A 223 11.21 -6.20 5.39
N SER A 224 11.20 -5.70 6.63
CA SER A 224 12.06 -6.25 7.69
C SER A 224 11.87 -7.75 7.91
N PHE A 225 10.62 -8.25 7.85
CA PHE A 225 10.34 -9.67 7.97
C PHE A 225 10.97 -10.48 6.85
N PHE A 226 10.75 -10.11 5.59
CA PHE A 226 11.28 -10.84 4.45
C PHE A 226 12.80 -10.70 4.31
N ASP A 227 13.37 -9.55 4.65
CA ASP A 227 14.83 -9.36 4.63
C ASP A 227 15.52 -10.32 5.61
N GLY A 228 14.94 -10.50 6.79
CA GLY A 228 15.42 -11.48 7.78
C GLY A 228 15.29 -12.92 7.29
N MET A 229 14.14 -13.26 6.68
CA MET A 229 13.90 -14.59 6.09
C MET A 229 14.87 -14.90 4.94
N ILE A 230 15.13 -13.92 4.08
CA ILE A 230 16.08 -14.02 2.96
C ILE A 230 17.50 -14.23 3.49
N SER A 231 17.93 -13.41 4.45
CA SER A 231 19.26 -13.53 5.08
C SER A 231 19.46 -14.90 5.73
N PHE A 232 18.44 -15.37 6.45
CA PHE A 232 18.43 -16.72 7.04
C PHE A 232 18.56 -17.80 5.97
N ALA A 233 17.78 -17.74 4.88
CA ALA A 233 17.82 -18.73 3.81
C ALA A 233 19.19 -18.79 3.11
N ILE A 234 19.80 -17.64 2.80
CA ILE A 234 21.11 -17.57 2.15
C ILE A 234 22.20 -18.20 3.02
N SER A 235 22.23 -17.86 4.32
CA SER A 235 23.21 -18.42 5.25
C SER A 235 23.15 -19.96 5.38
N HIS A 236 22.00 -20.58 5.07
CA HIS A 236 21.81 -22.03 5.17
C HIS A 236 21.98 -22.77 3.83
N ASN A 237 21.84 -22.07 2.70
CA ASN A 237 22.07 -22.62 1.35
C ASN A 237 23.53 -22.54 0.89
N ILE A 238 24.36 -21.74 1.55
CA ILE A 238 25.82 -21.82 1.40
C ILE A 238 26.30 -23.06 2.20
N LYS A 239 26.17 -24.24 1.59
CA LYS A 239 26.80 -25.49 2.04
C LYS A 239 27.48 -26.20 0.88
#